data_AF-A0A963A3W1-F1
#
_entry.id   AF-A0A963A3W1-F1
#
_cell.length_a   1.000
_cell.length_b   1.000
_cell.length_c   1.000
_cell.angle_alpha   90.00
_cell.angle_beta   90.00
_cell.angle_gamma   90.00
#
_symmetry.space_group_name_H-M   'P 1'
#
loop_
_entity.id
_entity.type
_entity.pdbx_description
1 polymer ?
#
loop_
_entity_poly.entity_id
_entity_poly.type
_entity_poly.pdbx_seq_one_letter_code
_entity_poly.pdbx_strand_id
1 'polypeptide(L)' 'MHQAAENVFREGESLSHFVEESIPAEIKLRRSQQVFIARGLASREEARSTGVYCSAMEVMDKLDGLLSQAKTDSSKS' A
#
# COMPACT_ATOMS: atom_id res chain seq x y z
N MET A 1 -12.01 20.64 14.03
CA MET A 1 -10.93 20.15 13.13
C MET A 1 -9.61 20.87 13.40
N HIS A 2 -9.56 22.21 13.42
CA HIS A 2 -8.34 22.98 13.74
C HIS A 2 -7.65 22.55 15.05
N GLN A 3 -8.38 22.57 16.17
CA GLN A 3 -7.84 22.22 17.50
C GLN A 3 -7.32 20.76 17.63
N ALA A 4 -7.79 19.84 16.79
CA ALA A 4 -7.34 18.44 16.82
C ALA A 4 -6.04 18.24 16.01
N ALA A 5 -5.83 19.04 14.97
CA ALA A 5 -4.63 19.00 14.15
C ALA A 5 -3.45 19.68 14.85
N GLU A 6 -3.70 20.79 15.55
CA GLU A 6 -2.66 21.56 16.28
C GLU A 6 -1.92 20.74 17.35
N ASN A 7 -2.57 19.75 17.96
CA ASN A 7 -1.95 18.88 18.97
C ASN A 7 -1.05 17.76 18.40
N VAL A 8 -1.04 17.59 17.07
CA VAL A 8 -0.29 16.52 16.37
C VAL A 8 0.87 17.09 15.54
N PHE A 9 0.92 18.41 15.37
CA PHE A 9 1.99 19.09 14.66
C PHE A 9 3.33 18.95 15.39
N ARG A 10 4.40 18.80 14.60
CA ARG A 10 5.76 18.91 15.13
C ARG A 10 6.03 20.35 15.56
N GLU A 11 7.00 20.57 16.45
CA GLU A 11 7.40 21.92 16.85
C GLU A 11 7.75 22.77 15.61
N GLY A 12 7.04 23.90 15.44
CA GLY A 12 7.24 24.83 14.32
C GLY A 12 6.48 24.49 13.03
N GLU A 13 5.71 23.41 13.00
CA GLU A 13 4.88 23.06 11.85
C GLU A 13 3.56 23.86 11.86
N SER A 14 3.22 24.47 10.72
CA SER A 14 1.95 25.15 10.52
C SER A 14 0.94 24.26 9.81
N LEU A 15 -0.35 24.55 9.99
CA LEU A 15 -1.41 23.85 9.26
C LEU A 15 -1.24 23.95 7.73
N SER A 16 -0.75 25.07 7.21
CA SER A 16 -0.51 25.23 5.77
C SER A 16 0.58 24.30 5.27
N HIS A 17 1.68 24.18 6.01
CA HIS A 17 2.77 23.26 5.70
C HIS A 17 2.29 21.79 5.75
N PHE A 18 1.57 21.42 6.80
CA PHE A 18 1.00 20.08 6.95
C PHE A 18 0.05 19.71 5.80
N VAL A 19 -0.82 20.64 5.38
CA VAL A 19 -1.75 20.41 4.26
C VAL A 19 -1.00 20.31 2.94
N GLU A 20 0.01 21.16 2.71
CA GLU A 20 0.87 21.12 1.52
C GLU A 20 1.58 19.77 1.39
N GLU A 21 2.07 19.19 2.48
CA GLU A 21 2.70 17.85 2.46
C GLU A 21 1.68 16.70 2.34
N SER A 22 0.48 16.87 2.90
CA SER A 22 -0.57 15.85 2.89
C SER A 22 -1.17 15.62 1.49
N ILE A 23 -1.30 16.67 0.68
CA ILE A 23 -1.93 16.58 -0.64
C ILE A 23 -1.18 15.63 -1.59
N PRO A 24 0.15 15.73 -1.79
CA PRO A 24 0.91 14.77 -2.60
C PRO A 24 0.80 13.32 -2.09
N ALA A 25 0.83 13.13 -0.78
CA ALA A 25 0.69 11.80 -0.17
C ALA A 25 -0.69 11.18 -0.46
N GLU A 26 -1.75 11.97 -0.31
CA GLU A 26 -3.12 11.55 -0.58
C GLU A 26 -3.34 11.25 -2.08
N ILE A 27 -2.77 12.06 -2.98
CA ILE A 27 -2.79 11.79 -4.43
C ILE A 27 -2.10 10.46 -4.74
N LYS A 28 -0.92 10.22 -4.15
CA LYS A 28 -0.17 8.97 -4.34
C LYS A 28 -0.96 7.76 -3.84
N LEU A 29 -1.60 7.88 -2.67
CA LEU A 29 -2.46 6.85 -2.11
C LEU A 29 -3.62 6.53 -3.05
N ARG A 30 -4.36 7.54 -3.51
CA ARG A 30 -5.52 7.36 -4.41
C ARG A 30 -5.12 6.74 -5.74
N ARG A 31 -4.00 7.15 -6.33
CA ARG A 31 -3.47 6.52 -7.56
C ARG A 31 -3.13 5.06 -7.32
N SER A 32 -2.48 4.74 -6.20
CA SER A 32 -2.11 3.37 -5.85
C SER A 32 -3.34 2.49 -5.64
N GLN A 33 -4.38 3.02 -4.99
CA GLN A 33 -5.66 2.34 -4.80
C GLN A 33 -6.37 2.05 -6.14
N GLN A 34 -6.41 3.03 -7.04
CA GLN A 34 -7.00 2.85 -8.37
C GLN A 34 -6.29 1.74 -9.17
N VAL A 35 -4.96 1.75 -9.16
CA VAL A 35 -4.16 0.71 -9.83
C VAL A 35 -4.38 -0.66 -9.18
N PHE A 36 -4.44 -0.73 -7.84
CA PHE A 36 -4.72 -1.98 -7.12
C PHE A 36 -6.09 -2.57 -7.49
N ILE A 37 -7.13 -1.74 -7.50
CA ILE A 37 -8.49 -2.14 -7.89
C ILE A 37 -8.51 -2.62 -9.34
N ALA A 38 -7.92 -1.87 -10.27
CA ALA A 38 -7.87 -2.25 -11.68
C ALA A 38 -7.17 -3.61 -11.88
N ARG A 39 -6.03 -3.83 -11.20
CA ARG A 39 -5.31 -5.11 -11.24
C ARG A 39 -6.12 -6.25 -10.64
N GLY A 40 -6.81 -6.01 -9.52
CA GLY A 40 -7.66 -7.02 -8.88
C GLY A 40 -8.83 -7.45 -9.76
N LEU A 41 -9.49 -6.49 -10.41
CA LEU A 41 -10.58 -6.77 -11.34
C LEU A 41 -10.10 -7.53 -12.59
N ALA A 42 -8.95 -7.16 -13.14
CA ALA A 42 -8.35 -7.88 -14.26
C ALA A 42 -7.99 -9.32 -13.90
N SER A 43 -7.33 -9.52 -12.74
CA SER A 43 -6.97 -10.86 -12.24
C SER A 43 -8.20 -11.74 -12.00
N ARG A 44 -9.29 -11.16 -11.48
CA ARG A 44 -10.57 -11.87 -11.31
C ARG A 44 -11.12 -12.35 -12.66
N GLU A 45 -11.13 -11.48 -13.67
CA GLU A 45 -11.65 -11.86 -15.00
C GLU A 45 -10.77 -12.91 -15.67
N GLU A 46 -9.46 -12.80 -15.54
CA GLU A 46 -8.50 -13.80 -16.02
C GLU A 46 -8.75 -15.17 -15.37
N ALA A 47 -8.86 -15.24 -14.04
CA ALA A 47 -9.16 -16.47 -13.32
C ALA A 47 -10.52 -17.07 -13.74
N ARG A 48 -11.53 -16.21 -13.95
CA ARG A 48 -12.85 -16.63 -14.44
C ARG A 48 -12.80 -17.21 -15.85
N SER A 49 -12.02 -16.60 -16.75
CA SER A 49 -11.90 -17.01 -18.14
C SER A 49 -11.07 -18.29 -18.34
N THR A 50 -10.04 -18.47 -17.52
CA THR A 50 -9.10 -19.59 -17.61
C THR A 50 -9.48 -20.77 -16.70
N GLY A 51 -10.28 -20.52 -15.66
CA GLY A 51 -10.56 -21.50 -14.60
C GLY A 51 -9.39 -21.71 -13.63
N VAL A 52 -8.31 -20.94 -13.76
CA VAL A 52 -7.11 -21.06 -12.91
C VAL A 52 -7.28 -20.18 -11.67
N TYR A 53 -7.27 -20.81 -10.50
CA TYR A 53 -7.35 -20.15 -9.20
C TYR A 53 -6.18 -20.62 -8.32
N CYS A 54 -5.68 -19.72 -7.47
CA CYS A 54 -4.73 -20.08 -6.42
C CYS A 54 -5.47 -20.34 -5.11
N SER A 55 -5.09 -21.39 -4.41
CA SER A 55 -5.54 -21.64 -3.04
C SER A 55 -4.93 -20.62 -2.08
N ALA A 56 -5.59 -20.43 -0.92
CA ALA A 56 -5.07 -19.56 0.13
C ALA A 56 -3.69 -20.03 0.64
N MET A 57 -3.46 -21.35 0.70
CA MET A 57 -2.21 -21.93 1.15
C MET A 57 -1.05 -21.58 0.21
N GLU A 58 -1.25 -21.76 -1.11
CA GLU A 58 -0.23 -21.39 -2.12
C GLU A 58 0.12 -19.89 -2.06
N VAL A 59 -0.86 -19.03 -1.78
CA VAL A 59 -0.63 -17.59 -1.61
C VAL A 59 0.21 -17.33 -0.36
N MET A 60 -0.14 -17.94 0.78
CA MET A 60 0.60 -17.76 2.04
C MET A 60 2.04 -18.27 1.93
N ASP A 61 2.25 -19.47 1.37
CA ASP A 61 3.59 -20.04 1.18
C ASP A 61 4.48 -19.13 0.32
N LYS A 62 3.89 -18.54 -0.73
CA LYS A 62 4.60 -17.58 -1.58
C LYS A 62 4.96 -16.30 -0.83
N LEU A 63 4.06 -15.77 0.00
CA LEU A 63 4.32 -14.58 0.80
C LEU A 63 5.40 -14.83 1.85
N ASP A 64 5.39 -15.98 2.51
CA ASP A 64 6.42 -16.37 3.48
C ASP A 64 7.79 -16.54 2.81
N GLY A 65 7.82 -17.08 1.59
CA GLY A 65 9.04 -17.14 0.78
C GLY A 65 9.61 -15.75 0.46
N LEU A 66 8.76 -14.83 -0.02
CA LEU A 66 9.15 -13.44 -0.30
C LEU A 66 9.64 -12.71 0.95
N LEU A 67 8.97 -12.91 2.09
CA LEU A 67 9.37 -12.33 3.37
C LEU A 67 10.72 -12.86 3.85
N SER A 68 10.94 -14.16 3.72
CA SER A 68 12.21 -14.80 4.09
C SER A 68 13.37 -14.28 3.23
N GLN A 69 13.14 -14.12 1.92
CA GLN A 69 14.11 -13.53 1.01
C GLN A 69 14.46 -12.09 1.37
N ALA A 70 13.44 -11.25 1.60
CA ALA A 70 13.65 -9.85 1.98
C ALA A 70 14.46 -9.72 3.28
N LYS A 71 14.20 -10.59 4.27
CA LYS A 71 14.99 -10.64 5.51
C LYS A 71 16.45 -11.01 5.25
N THR A 72 16.71 -12.01 4.41
CA THR A 72 18.10 -12.38 4.07
C THR A 72 18.83 -11.29 3.28
N ASP A 73 18.14 -10.55 2.42
CA ASP A 73 18.73 -9.47 1.63
C ASP A 73 19.06 -8.26 2.52
N SER A 74 18.18 -7.93 3.47
CA SER A 74 18.44 -6.88 4.48
C SER A 74 19.58 -7.21 5.44
N SER A 75 19.93 -8.49 5.60
CA SER A 75 21.05 -8.94 6.45
C SER A 75 22.38 -9.02 5.69
N LYS A 76 22.36 -8.88 4.35
CA LYS A 76 23.55 -8.91 3.49
C LYS A 76 24.01 -7.51 3.04
N SER A 77 23.25 -6.46 3.35
CA SER A 77 23.66 -5.04 3.23
C SER A 77 24.06 -4.51 4.60
#